data_AF-A0A7X6BH81-F1
#
_entry.id   AF-A0A7X6BH81-F1
#
_cell.length_a   1.000
_cell.length_b   1.000
_cell.length_c   1.000
_cell.angle_alpha   90.00
_cell.angle_beta   90.00
_cell.angle_gamma   90.00
#
_symmetry.space_group_name_H-M   'P 1'
#
loop_
_entity.id
_entity.type
_entity.pdbx_description
1 polymer ?
#
loop_
_entity_poly.entity_id
_entity_poly.type
_entity_poly.pdbx_seq_one_letter_code
_entity_poly.pdbx_strand_id
1 'polypeptide(L)'
;MVLLAAVFALLFWGWQQDWTDDAPAEREAPAIEPPRRVPVDPPSPPPAKDPPAQRAQANLASYFTEDDYPTEAIRKEEQGAVAFVLAVSPEGRVTACRIATSSGSAALDGATCRILRSRARFRPALDERGQRVPDEMRGRIKWVLPPG
;
A
#
# COMPACT_ATOMS: atom_id res chain seq x y z
N MET A 1 32.08 -79.01 -25.99
CA MET A 1 33.01 -79.41 -24.91
C MET A 1 33.40 -78.14 -24.18
N VAL A 2 33.16 -77.87 -22.90
CA VAL A 2 32.60 -78.59 -21.74
C VAL A 2 32.25 -77.48 -20.73
N LEU A 3 30.99 -77.49 -20.23
CA LEU A 3 30.50 -77.24 -18.87
C LEU A 3 31.30 -76.28 -17.94
N LEU A 4 30.75 -75.13 -17.53
CA LEU A 4 29.97 -74.86 -16.29
C LEU A 4 30.73 -75.06 -14.95
N ALA A 5 30.92 -73.96 -14.19
CA ALA A 5 30.82 -73.96 -12.72
C ALA A 5 30.62 -72.52 -12.18
N ALA A 6 29.47 -72.30 -11.57
CA ALA A 6 29.08 -71.09 -10.85
C ALA A 6 29.57 -71.15 -9.39
N VAL A 7 29.95 -70.03 -8.78
CA VAL A 7 29.83 -69.83 -7.33
C VAL A 7 29.44 -68.39 -7.03
N PHE A 8 28.20 -68.23 -6.60
CA PHE A 8 27.65 -67.08 -5.89
C PHE A 8 28.50 -66.79 -4.64
N ALA A 9 28.94 -65.54 -4.47
CA ALA A 9 29.28 -65.02 -3.15
C ALA A 9 28.64 -63.63 -3.01
N LEU A 10 27.46 -63.64 -2.39
CA LEU A 10 26.75 -62.48 -1.90
C LEU A 10 27.60 -61.79 -0.83
N LEU A 11 28.35 -60.78 -1.25
CA LEU A 11 28.72 -59.66 -0.39
C LEU A 11 28.20 -58.40 -1.08
N PHE A 12 27.02 -57.99 -0.61
CA PHE A 12 26.68 -56.60 -0.31
C PHE A 12 27.28 -55.57 -1.28
N TRP A 13 26.48 -55.07 -2.22
CA TRP A 13 25.79 -53.79 -1.97
C TRP A 13 26.73 -52.79 -1.28
N GLY A 14 27.51 -52.05 -2.06
CA GLY A 14 28.43 -51.04 -1.51
C GLY A 14 29.32 -50.35 -2.53
N TRP A 15 29.44 -50.87 -3.76
CA TRP A 15 30.30 -50.29 -4.81
C TRP A 15 29.55 -49.68 -5.99
N GLN A 16 28.32 -49.20 -5.76
CA GLN A 16 27.53 -48.57 -6.82
C GLN A 16 26.81 -47.26 -6.39
N GLN A 17 27.12 -46.69 -5.23
CA GLN A 17 26.40 -45.52 -4.69
C GLN A 17 27.31 -44.61 -3.83
N ASP A 18 28.40 -44.06 -4.38
CA ASP A 18 29.20 -43.05 -3.64
C ASP A 18 29.64 -41.85 -4.50
N TRP A 19 28.90 -41.54 -5.57
CA TRP A 19 29.18 -40.39 -6.43
C TRP A 19 27.96 -39.51 -6.67
N THR A 20 27.10 -39.32 -5.65
CA THR A 20 25.94 -38.41 -5.78
C THR A 20 25.53 -37.61 -4.53
N ASP A 21 26.29 -37.56 -3.43
CA ASP A 21 25.79 -36.92 -2.19
C ASP A 21 26.52 -35.67 -1.66
N ASP A 22 27.40 -35.02 -2.44
CA ASP A 22 27.99 -33.73 -2.04
C ASP A 22 27.93 -32.67 -3.14
N ALA A 23 26.75 -32.48 -3.75
CA ALA A 23 26.45 -31.18 -4.38
C ALA A 23 26.10 -30.21 -3.24
N PRO A 24 26.91 -29.17 -2.96
CA PRO A 24 26.52 -28.16 -1.98
C PRO A 24 25.21 -27.55 -2.47
N ALA A 25 24.17 -27.58 -1.64
CA ALA A 25 22.90 -26.93 -1.90
C ALA A 25 23.18 -25.51 -2.39
N GLU A 26 23.05 -25.33 -3.70
CA GLU A 26 23.20 -24.04 -4.34
C GLU A 26 22.10 -23.20 -3.71
N ARG A 27 22.52 -22.26 -2.85
CA ARG A 27 21.62 -21.36 -2.14
C ARG A 27 20.79 -20.67 -3.22
N GLU A 28 19.58 -21.16 -3.42
CA GLU A 28 18.61 -20.56 -4.31
C GLU A 28 18.46 -19.12 -3.85
N ALA A 29 19.06 -18.21 -4.60
CA ALA A 29 18.99 -16.80 -4.30
C ALA A 29 17.50 -16.46 -4.22
N PRO A 30 17.03 -15.75 -3.18
CA PRO A 30 15.62 -15.42 -3.06
C PRO A 30 15.20 -14.76 -4.37
N ALA A 31 14.20 -15.34 -5.03
CA ALA A 31 13.67 -14.81 -6.27
C ALA A 31 13.33 -13.34 -6.03
N ILE A 32 14.08 -12.44 -6.69
CA ILE A 32 13.79 -11.02 -6.66
C ILE A 32 12.46 -10.88 -7.40
N GLU A 33 11.36 -10.83 -6.65
CA GLU A 33 10.06 -10.60 -7.23
C GLU A 33 10.14 -9.27 -8.00
N PRO A 34 9.73 -9.23 -9.28
CA PRO A 34 9.78 -8.00 -10.06
C PRO A 34 9.07 -6.90 -9.28
N PRO A 35 9.57 -5.65 -9.29
CA PRO A 35 9.02 -4.58 -8.48
C PRO A 35 7.51 -4.48 -8.76
N ARG A 36 6.71 -4.72 -7.72
CA ARG A 36 5.26 -4.57 -7.79
C ARG A 36 5.00 -3.17 -8.32
N ARG A 37 4.38 -3.06 -9.51
CA ARG A 37 4.01 -1.76 -10.09
C ARG A 37 3.07 -1.09 -9.11
N VAL A 38 3.58 -0.10 -8.38
CA VAL A 38 2.73 0.80 -7.59
C VAL A 38 1.80 1.46 -8.60
N PRO A 39 0.46 1.35 -8.47
CA PRO A 39 -0.44 2.10 -9.33
C PRO A 39 -0.06 3.58 -9.22
N VAL A 40 0.41 4.17 -10.32
CA VAL A 40 0.63 5.60 -10.39
C VAL A 40 -0.76 6.21 -10.45
N ASP A 41 -1.21 6.80 -9.34
CA ASP A 41 -2.46 7.56 -9.33
C ASP A 41 -2.42 8.57 -10.48
N PRO A 42 -3.54 8.74 -11.23
CA PRO A 42 -3.58 9.70 -12.32
C PRO A 42 -3.11 11.07 -11.82
N PRO A 43 -2.30 11.79 -12.61
CA PRO A 43 -1.78 13.09 -12.20
C PRO A 43 -2.95 13.99 -11.81
N SER A 44 -2.85 14.65 -10.65
CA SER A 44 -3.83 15.64 -10.23
C SER A 44 -4.09 16.62 -11.38
N PRO A 45 -5.35 17.02 -11.63
CA PRO A 45 -5.61 18.04 -12.64
C PRO A 45 -4.72 19.26 -12.36
N PRO A 46 -4.13 19.89 -13.40
CA PRO A 46 -3.29 21.04 -13.21
C PRO A 46 -4.06 22.11 -12.41
N PRO A 47 -3.41 22.81 -11.46
CA PRO A 47 -4.06 23.86 -10.72
C PRO A 47 -4.68 24.85 -11.70
N ALA A 48 -5.89 25.32 -11.38
CA ALA A 48 -6.49 26.42 -12.13
C ALA A 48 -5.47 27.57 -12.22
N LYS A 49 -5.46 28.29 -13.34
CA LYS A 49 -4.47 29.34 -13.64
C LYS A 49 -4.36 30.37 -12.51
N ASP A 50 -5.46 30.60 -11.79
CA ASP A 50 -5.51 31.40 -10.57
C ASP A 50 -6.05 30.58 -9.39
N PRO A 51 -5.47 30.74 -8.19
CA PRO A 51 -6.01 30.14 -6.97
C PRO A 51 -7.43 30.66 -6.70
N PRO A 52 -8.37 29.81 -6.22
CA PRO A 52 -9.70 30.28 -5.85
C PRO A 52 -9.64 31.35 -4.76
N ALA A 53 -10.48 32.38 -4.91
CA ALA A 53 -10.62 33.49 -3.96
C ALA A 53 -11.14 33.01 -2.59
N GLN A 54 -12.00 31.99 -2.58
CA GLN A 54 -12.41 31.28 -1.39
C GLN A 54 -12.07 29.81 -1.53
N ARG A 55 -11.30 29.27 -0.58
CA ARG A 55 -10.91 27.86 -0.56
C ARG A 55 -12.09 26.94 -0.21
N ALA A 56 -12.01 25.70 -0.68
CA ALA A 56 -12.89 24.64 -0.23
C ALA A 56 -12.72 24.40 1.27
N GLN A 57 -13.81 24.13 1.99
CA GLN A 57 -13.77 23.97 3.46
C GLN A 57 -14.51 22.72 3.91
N ALA A 58 -13.90 21.95 4.81
CA ALA A 58 -14.51 20.81 5.49
C ALA A 58 -13.82 20.57 6.85
N ASN A 59 -14.56 20.03 7.81
CA ASN A 59 -13.94 19.47 9.02
C ASN A 59 -13.46 18.04 8.70
N LEU A 60 -12.18 17.89 8.36
CA LEU A 60 -11.68 16.60 7.91
C LEU A 60 -11.63 15.55 9.02
N ALA A 61 -11.31 15.96 10.25
CA ALA A 61 -11.20 15.06 11.38
C ALA A 61 -12.54 14.39 11.73
N SER A 62 -13.68 15.07 11.51
CA SER A 62 -14.99 14.50 11.83
C SER A 62 -15.42 13.33 10.95
N TYR A 63 -14.68 13.00 9.88
CA TYR A 63 -14.98 11.84 9.03
C TYR A 63 -14.33 10.55 9.52
N PHE A 64 -13.50 10.62 10.55
CA PHE A 64 -12.74 9.51 11.12
C PHE A 64 -13.31 9.15 12.48
N THR A 65 -13.55 7.86 12.69
CA THR A 65 -13.93 7.28 13.97
C THR A 65 -12.95 6.18 14.38
N GLU A 66 -13.05 5.68 15.60
CA GLU A 66 -12.22 4.57 16.07
C GLU A 66 -12.47 3.28 15.26
N ASP A 67 -13.71 3.05 14.83
CA ASP A 67 -14.09 1.91 13.97
C ASP A 67 -13.40 1.92 12.60
N ASP A 68 -12.84 3.06 12.18
CA ASP A 68 -12.12 3.16 10.92
C ASP A 68 -10.68 2.64 10.99
N TYR A 69 -10.20 2.33 12.20
CA TYR A 69 -8.85 1.86 12.43
C TYR A 69 -8.66 0.46 11.82
N PRO A 70 -7.75 0.27 10.86
CA PRO A 70 -7.57 -1.02 10.22
C PRO A 70 -7.13 -2.09 11.23
N THR A 71 -7.78 -3.25 11.22
CA THR A 71 -7.50 -4.33 12.17
C THR A 71 -6.03 -4.78 12.14
N GLU A 72 -5.41 -4.79 10.97
CA GLU A 72 -4.00 -5.11 10.80
C GLU A 72 -3.07 -4.07 11.45
N ALA A 73 -3.45 -2.79 11.43
CA ALA A 73 -2.70 -1.72 12.07
C ALA A 73 -2.84 -1.81 13.60
N ILE A 74 -4.04 -2.15 14.11
CA ILE A 74 -4.26 -2.42 15.55
C ILE A 74 -3.36 -3.57 16.00
N ARG A 75 -3.36 -4.70 15.29
CA ARG A 75 -2.56 -5.89 15.63
C ARG A 75 -1.05 -5.64 15.63
N LYS A 76 -0.59 -4.63 14.90
CA LYS A 76 0.82 -4.22 14.81
C LYS A 76 1.14 -2.98 15.63
N GLU A 77 0.17 -2.46 16.39
CA GLU A 77 0.29 -1.24 17.18
C GLU A 77 0.76 -0.02 16.35
N GLU A 78 0.41 -0.01 15.07
CA GLU A 78 0.84 1.01 14.11
C GLU A 78 0.05 2.30 14.30
N GLN A 79 0.73 3.40 14.57
CA GLN A 79 0.13 4.72 14.77
C GLN A 79 0.96 5.80 14.07
N GLY A 80 0.40 6.99 13.88
CA GLY A 80 1.15 8.08 13.26
C GLY A 80 0.29 9.14 12.60
N ALA A 81 0.93 10.10 11.95
CA ALA A 81 0.26 11.18 11.24
C ALA A 81 0.41 11.01 9.72
N VAL A 82 -0.71 11.04 9.01
CA VAL A 82 -0.76 10.98 7.55
C VAL A 82 -0.97 12.38 7.01
N ALA A 83 -0.04 12.91 6.22
CA ALA A 83 -0.24 14.14 5.47
C ALA A 83 -0.66 13.82 4.04
N PHE A 84 -1.66 14.51 3.50
CA PHE A 84 -2.24 14.22 2.19
C PHE A 84 -2.61 15.49 1.42
N VAL A 85 -2.84 15.30 0.13
CA VAL A 85 -3.36 16.30 -0.82
C VAL A 85 -4.62 15.74 -1.47
N LEU A 86 -5.69 16.53 -1.48
CA LEU A 86 -6.98 16.21 -2.09
C LEU A 86 -7.23 17.12 -3.29
N ALA A 87 -7.70 16.56 -4.39
CA ALA A 87 -8.36 17.34 -5.43
C ALA A 87 -9.86 17.38 -5.13
N VAL A 88 -10.43 18.58 -5.08
CA VAL A 88 -11.84 18.83 -4.77
C VAL A 88 -12.53 19.41 -6.01
N SER A 89 -13.64 18.82 -6.43
CA SER A 89 -14.43 19.31 -7.56
C SER A 89 -15.22 20.58 -7.21
N PRO A 90 -15.73 21.34 -8.20
CA PRO A 90 -16.65 22.46 -7.96
C PRO A 90 -17.89 22.09 -7.13
N GLU A 91 -18.28 20.83 -7.10
CA GLU A 91 -19.40 20.32 -6.31
C GLU A 91 -19.01 19.99 -4.86
N GLY A 92 -17.75 20.18 -4.48
CA GLY A 92 -17.24 19.87 -3.14
C GLY A 92 -16.97 18.38 -2.91
N ARG A 93 -16.73 17.60 -3.97
CA ARG A 93 -16.43 16.16 -3.90
C ARG A 93 -14.93 15.93 -4.07
N VAL A 94 -14.38 14.99 -3.30
CA VAL A 94 -12.98 14.57 -3.46
C VAL A 94 -12.87 13.68 -4.70
N THR A 95 -12.10 14.12 -5.70
CA THR A 95 -11.89 13.39 -6.96
C THR A 95 -10.57 12.62 -6.98
N ALA A 96 -9.55 13.12 -6.26
CA ALA A 96 -8.28 12.45 -6.07
C ALA A 96 -7.78 12.63 -4.63
N CYS A 97 -7.04 11.64 -4.13
CA CYS A 97 -6.34 11.71 -2.85
C CYS A 97 -4.95 11.13 -3.02
N ARG A 98 -3.92 11.88 -2.61
CA ARG A 98 -2.53 11.44 -2.65
C ARG A 98 -1.89 11.65 -1.28
N ILE A 99 -1.13 10.66 -0.84
CA ILE A 99 -0.33 10.77 0.38
C ILE A 99 0.91 11.63 0.09
N ALA A 100 1.08 12.70 0.87
CA ALA A 100 2.23 13.59 0.81
C ALA A 100 3.33 13.18 1.81
N THR A 101 2.93 12.66 2.97
CA THR A 101 3.83 12.08 3.96
C THR A 101 3.13 10.91 4.62
N SER A 102 3.75 9.73 4.52
CA SER A 102 3.26 8.50 5.12
C SER A 102 3.31 8.56 6.65
N SER A 103 2.38 7.86 7.30
CA SER A 103 2.46 7.56 8.73
C SER A 103 3.57 6.56 9.10
N GLY A 104 4.13 5.86 8.11
CA GLY A 104 4.92 4.64 8.31
C GLY A 104 4.09 3.35 8.21
N SER A 105 2.76 3.46 8.10
CA SER A 105 1.85 2.32 7.90
C SER A 105 1.07 2.46 6.58
N ALA A 106 1.23 1.49 5.69
CA ALA A 106 0.46 1.42 4.45
C ALA A 106 -1.05 1.24 4.72
N ALA A 107 -1.42 0.61 5.82
CA ALA A 107 -2.80 0.41 6.24
C ALA A 107 -3.46 1.75 6.62
N LEU A 108 -2.81 2.53 7.48
CA LEU A 108 -3.31 3.85 7.90
C LEU A 108 -3.35 4.85 6.74
N ASP A 109 -2.34 4.83 5.87
CA ASP A 109 -2.27 5.66 4.68
C ASP A 109 -3.43 5.35 3.71
N GLY A 110 -3.64 4.06 3.42
CA GLY A 110 -4.72 3.58 2.57
C GLY A 110 -6.11 3.89 3.15
N ALA A 111 -6.29 3.68 4.45
CA ALA A 111 -7.52 4.03 5.15
C ALA A 111 -7.83 5.53 5.05
N THR A 112 -6.81 6.39 5.22
CA THR A 112 -6.95 7.85 5.12
C THR A 112 -7.54 8.26 3.77
N CYS A 113 -6.96 7.82 2.65
CA CYS A 113 -7.49 8.17 1.34
C CYS A 113 -8.86 7.53 1.05
N ARG A 114 -9.10 6.29 1.50
CA ARG A 114 -10.40 5.61 1.35
C ARG A 114 -11.52 6.39 2.03
N ILE A 115 -11.31 6.81 3.28
CA ILE A 115 -12.30 7.54 4.08
C ILE A 115 -12.57 8.92 3.46
N LEU A 116 -11.52 9.68 3.14
CA LEU A 116 -11.66 11.02 2.57
C LEU A 116 -12.38 11.00 1.23
N ARG A 117 -12.05 10.05 0.33
CA ARG A 117 -12.71 9.93 -0.96
C ARG A 117 -14.19 9.53 -0.84
N SER A 118 -14.54 8.68 0.12
CA SER A 118 -15.91 8.18 0.27
C SER A 118 -16.81 9.17 1.04
N ARG A 119 -16.32 9.69 2.17
CA ARG A 119 -17.13 10.43 3.15
C ARG A 119 -16.99 11.94 3.08
N ALA A 120 -15.81 12.47 2.73
CA ALA A 120 -15.59 13.91 2.83
C ALA A 120 -16.50 14.70 1.87
N ARG A 121 -17.10 15.76 2.39
CA ARG A 121 -17.93 16.71 1.64
C ARG A 121 -17.47 18.11 1.97
N PHE A 122 -17.08 18.85 0.94
CA PHE A 122 -16.59 20.21 1.08
C PHE A 122 -17.68 21.22 0.78
N ARG A 123 -17.65 22.34 1.49
CA ARG A 123 -18.16 23.58 0.93
C ARG A 123 -17.29 23.93 -0.28
N PRO A 124 -17.87 24.16 -1.47
CA PRO A 124 -17.10 24.46 -2.68
C PRO A 124 -16.18 25.65 -2.53
N ALA A 125 -15.07 25.61 -3.26
CA ALA A 125 -14.25 26.78 -3.51
C ALA A 125 -14.95 27.73 -4.50
N LEU A 126 -14.72 29.03 -4.34
CA LEU A 126 -15.31 30.06 -5.20
C LEU A 126 -14.21 30.94 -5.80
N ASP A 127 -14.41 31.37 -7.05
CA ASP A 127 -13.61 32.41 -7.69
C ASP A 127 -14.05 33.83 -7.28
N GLU A 128 -13.41 34.85 -7.85
CA GLU A 128 -13.73 36.26 -7.57
C GLU A 128 -15.16 36.66 -7.98
N ARG A 129 -15.79 35.90 -8.88
CA ARG A 129 -17.15 36.11 -9.37
C ARG A 129 -18.18 35.31 -8.59
N GLY A 130 -17.75 34.58 -7.55
CA GLY A 130 -18.60 33.69 -6.77
C GLY A 130 -18.99 32.39 -7.49
N GLN A 131 -18.31 32.04 -8.59
CA GLN A 131 -18.53 30.78 -9.29
C GLN A 131 -17.77 29.65 -8.62
N ARG A 132 -18.39 28.46 -8.58
CA ARG A 132 -17.75 27.26 -8.01
C ARG A 132 -16.64 26.79 -8.92
N VAL A 133 -15.48 26.53 -8.34
CA VAL A 133 -14.28 26.11 -9.06
C VAL A 133 -13.61 24.93 -8.35
N PRO A 134 -12.81 24.11 -9.06
CA PRO A 134 -12.03 23.06 -8.39
C PRO A 134 -10.97 23.67 -7.48
N ASP A 135 -10.53 22.90 -6.49
CA ASP A 135 -9.51 23.33 -5.53
C ASP A 135 -8.59 22.17 -5.11
N GLU A 136 -7.40 22.51 -4.61
CA GLU A 136 -6.48 21.57 -3.98
C GLU A 136 -6.44 21.83 -2.48
N MET A 137 -6.77 20.80 -1.69
CA MET A 137 -6.75 20.88 -0.23
C MET A 137 -5.63 20.03 0.35
N ARG A 138 -4.88 20.58 1.31
CA ARG A 138 -3.84 19.87 2.06
C ARG A 138 -4.28 19.68 3.49
N GLY A 139 -4.02 18.49 4.04
CA GLY A 139 -4.43 18.17 5.40
C GLY A 139 -3.52 17.15 6.05
N ARG A 140 -3.74 16.96 7.35
CA ARG A 140 -3.09 15.93 8.16
C ARG A 140 -4.11 15.29 9.09
N ILE A 141 -4.09 13.97 9.19
CA ILE A 141 -4.88 13.19 10.15
C ILE A 141 -3.92 12.41 11.04
N LYS A 142 -4.20 12.40 12.34
CA LYS A 142 -3.44 11.63 13.33
C LYS A 142 -4.24 10.40 13.71
N TRP A 143 -3.65 9.23 13.49
CA TRP A 143 -4.11 7.96 13.99
C TRP A 143 -3.45 7.70 15.33
N VAL A 144 -4.26 7.47 16.36
CA VAL A 144 -3.83 7.10 17.70
C VAL A 144 -4.50 5.78 18.04
N LEU A 145 -3.72 4.82 18.55
CA LEU A 145 -4.26 3.52 18.92
C LEU A 145 -5.45 3.70 19.88
N PRO A 146 -6.64 3.13 19.57
CA PRO A 146 -7.78 3.23 20.45
C PRO A 146 -7.47 2.56 21.81
N PRO A 147 -8.04 3.06 22.92
CA PRO A 147 -8.01 2.31 24.16
C PRO A 147 -8.74 0.98 23.96
N GLY A 148 -8.09 -0.13 24.30
CA GLY A 148 -8.65 -1.48 24.19
C GLY A 148 -9.79 -1.76 25.16
#